data_AF-A0A1D6IRV4-F1
#
_entry.id   AF-A0A1D6IRV4-F1
#
_cell.length_a   1.000
_cell.length_b   1.000
_cell.length_c   1.000
_cell.angle_alpha   90.00
_cell.angle_beta   90.00
_cell.angle_gamma   90.00
#
_symmetry.space_group_name_H-M   'P 1'
#
loop_
_entity.id
_entity.type
_entity.pdbx_description
1 polymer ?
#
loop_
_entity_poly.entity_id
_entity_poly.type
_entity_poly.pdbx_seq_one_letter_code
_entity_poly.pdbx_strand_id
1 'polypeptide(L)'
;MQFKKATTSRNEKPICQILNIGKLTSLQHIYVFSVQKKQGYELRQLKDLNELGGSLRVKNLENVIGKDEAVESKLYLKSRLKELALEWSSNNRMDAMDILEGLRPPPQLSKLTIEGYRSDTYPGWLLERSYFENLESFELSNCSLLEGLPPDTELLRNCSMLCINFVPNLKELSNLPASLAYLSIDRCPLLMFITNNELGQHDFRENIIMKAADLASKLALMWEVDSGKEFIRSVLSKDYSSLKQLMTLMMDDDISKHLQIIESGLEEREDKVWMKENIIKAWLFCHEQRIRFIYGRTMEMPLVLPSGLRRLSLSSCSITDEALAICLGGLTSPITVELEYNMALTTLPSEEVFEHLTKLDSLIVRGCWCLKSLGGLRAAPSLSYLNCLDCPSLELARGAELMPLNLARNLSIRGCILAVDSFINGLPHLKHLSIDVCRSSPSLSIGHLTSLQSLHLNGLPDLYFVEGLSSLHLKRLSLVDVANLTAKCISQFRVQESLTVSSSVLLNHMLMAEGFTAPPNLTLLDCKEPSVSFEEPANLSSVKHLKFSCCETESLPRNLKSVSSLESLSIEHCPNIASLPDLPSSLQRITILNCPVLMKNCQEPDGESWPKISHVRWHN
;
A
#
# COMPACT_ATOMS: atom_id res chain seq x y z
N MET A 1 -3.10 -16.57 12.96
CA MET A 1 -4.44 -16.70 12.37
C MET A 1 -4.54 -15.70 11.23
N GLN A 2 -4.71 -16.19 10.00
CA GLN A 2 -4.78 -15.37 8.80
C GLN A 2 -6.13 -14.63 8.76
N PHE A 3 -6.15 -13.36 9.17
CA PHE A 3 -7.22 -12.47 8.74
C PHE A 3 -6.91 -12.03 7.31
N LYS A 4 -7.75 -12.47 6.38
CA LYS A 4 -7.73 -12.03 4.99
C LYS A 4 -7.70 -10.51 4.97
N LYS A 5 -6.74 -9.94 4.22
CA LYS A 5 -6.82 -8.54 3.76
C LYS A 5 -8.24 -8.33 3.23
N ALA A 6 -8.97 -7.40 3.82
CA ALA A 6 -10.14 -6.80 3.17
C ALA A 6 -9.60 -5.99 1.98
N THR A 7 -9.27 -6.69 0.90
CA THR A 7 -9.16 -6.08 -0.41
C THR A 7 -10.57 -5.60 -0.76
N THR A 8 -10.75 -4.29 -0.83
CA THR A 8 -11.86 -3.69 -1.54
C THR A 8 -11.81 -4.21 -2.98
N SER A 9 -12.62 -5.23 -3.23
CA SER A 9 -12.90 -5.80 -4.54
C SER A 9 -13.44 -4.69 -5.44
N ARG A 10 -12.56 -4.09 -6.26
CA ARG A 10 -12.93 -3.14 -7.33
C ARG A 10 -13.49 -3.85 -8.57
N ASN A 11 -13.77 -5.15 -8.53
CA ASN A 11 -14.14 -5.97 -9.69
C ASN A 11 -15.44 -6.80 -9.50
N GLU A 12 -16.46 -6.24 -8.83
CA GLU A 12 -17.80 -6.82 -8.91
C GLU A 12 -18.55 -6.24 -10.11
N LYS A 13 -18.72 -7.07 -11.14
CA LYS A 13 -19.55 -6.77 -12.31
C LYS A 13 -20.93 -6.27 -11.84
N PRO A 14 -21.45 -5.14 -12.37
CA PRO A 14 -22.79 -4.70 -12.02
C PRO A 14 -23.79 -5.76 -12.50
N ILE A 15 -24.45 -6.45 -11.57
CA ILE A 15 -25.65 -7.22 -11.89
C ILE A 15 -26.66 -6.19 -12.41
N CYS A 16 -27.09 -6.33 -13.67
CA CYS A 16 -28.18 -5.54 -14.23
C CYS A 16 -29.37 -5.60 -13.25
N GLN A 17 -29.74 -4.47 -12.67
CA GLN A 17 -30.81 -4.41 -11.67
C GLN A 17 -32.12 -4.97 -12.21
N ILE A 18 -32.79 -5.76 -11.39
CA ILE A 18 -34.09 -6.35 -11.69
C ILE A 18 -35.17 -5.28 -11.52
N LEU A 19 -35.90 -5.00 -12.60
CA LEU A 19 -37.08 -4.11 -12.57
C LEU A 19 -38.15 -4.69 -11.64
N ASN A 20 -38.73 -3.86 -10.77
CA ASN A 20 -39.76 -4.24 -9.79
C ASN A 20 -39.32 -5.37 -8.85
N ILE A 21 -38.07 -5.35 -8.40
CA ILE A 21 -37.52 -6.39 -7.52
C ILE A 21 -38.33 -6.61 -6.23
N GLY A 22 -39.10 -5.61 -5.78
CA GLY A 22 -39.97 -5.73 -4.60
C GLY A 22 -41.05 -6.80 -4.71
N LYS A 23 -41.33 -7.31 -5.92
CA LYS A 23 -42.24 -8.46 -6.12
C LYS A 23 -41.61 -9.79 -5.70
N LEU A 24 -40.30 -9.86 -5.54
CA LEU A 24 -39.56 -11.07 -5.16
C LEU A 24 -39.45 -11.20 -3.63
N THR A 25 -40.57 -11.28 -2.93
CA THR A 25 -40.61 -11.22 -1.45
C THR A 25 -39.83 -12.33 -0.74
N SER A 26 -39.56 -13.45 -1.41
CA SER A 26 -38.73 -14.55 -0.91
C SER A 26 -37.23 -14.40 -1.21
N LEU A 27 -36.80 -13.27 -1.78
CA LEU A 27 -35.40 -13.02 -2.11
C LEU A 27 -34.56 -12.94 -0.84
N GLN A 28 -33.49 -13.75 -0.78
CA GLN A 28 -32.62 -13.83 0.39
C GLN A 28 -31.32 -13.05 0.25
N HIS A 29 -30.86 -12.80 -0.99
CA HIS A 29 -29.59 -12.14 -1.23
C HIS A 29 -29.69 -11.14 -2.38
N ILE A 30 -29.38 -9.88 -2.07
CA ILE A 30 -29.05 -8.85 -3.06
C ILE A 30 -27.89 -8.04 -2.50
N TYR A 31 -26.72 -8.17 -3.15
CA TYR A 31 -25.51 -7.54 -2.65
C TYR A 31 -25.47 -6.04 -2.96
N VAL A 32 -25.98 -5.63 -4.13
CA VAL A 32 -26.02 -4.22 -4.56
C VAL A 32 -27.42 -3.88 -5.09
N PHE A 33 -28.00 -2.81 -4.56
CA PHE A 33 -29.24 -2.19 -5.04
C PHE A 33 -28.98 -0.70 -5.27
N SER A 34 -29.05 -0.21 -6.50
CA SER A 34 -28.83 1.23 -6.81
C SER A 34 -30.15 1.90 -7.15
N VAL A 35 -30.52 2.93 -6.39
CA VAL A 35 -31.77 3.66 -6.58
C VAL A 35 -31.72 4.44 -7.89
N GLN A 36 -32.80 4.44 -8.66
CA GLN A 36 -32.95 5.29 -9.85
C GLN A 36 -34.25 6.09 -9.79
N LYS A 37 -34.27 7.27 -10.43
CA LYS A 37 -35.48 8.06 -10.69
C LYS A 37 -36.31 7.45 -11.82
N LYS A 38 -36.56 6.13 -11.77
CA LYS A 38 -37.32 5.36 -12.76
C LYS A 38 -38.25 4.38 -12.05
N GLN A 39 -39.43 4.21 -12.62
CA GLN A 39 -40.42 3.29 -12.07
C GLN A 39 -39.87 1.86 -11.99
N GLY A 40 -40.06 1.20 -10.85
CA GLY A 40 -39.59 -0.15 -10.57
C GLY A 40 -38.14 -0.25 -10.09
N TYR A 41 -37.45 0.87 -9.91
CA TYR A 41 -36.08 0.97 -9.40
C TYR A 41 -35.96 1.91 -8.19
N GLU A 42 -37.09 2.39 -7.68
CA GLU A 42 -37.15 3.29 -6.53
C GLU A 42 -36.79 2.55 -5.23
N LEU A 43 -36.46 3.29 -4.18
CA LEU A 43 -36.02 2.68 -2.93
C LEU A 43 -37.13 1.83 -2.26
N ARG A 44 -38.40 2.21 -2.45
CA ARG A 44 -39.57 1.47 -1.96
C ARG A 44 -39.63 0.02 -2.45
N GLN A 45 -38.90 -0.36 -3.49
CA GLN A 45 -38.81 -1.75 -3.93
C GLN A 45 -38.20 -2.68 -2.86
N LEU A 46 -37.52 -2.14 -1.85
CA LEU A 46 -37.01 -2.92 -0.72
C LEU A 46 -38.05 -3.23 0.36
N LYS A 47 -39.24 -2.62 0.30
CA LYS A 47 -40.26 -2.63 1.37
C LYS A 47 -40.62 -4.02 1.88
N ASP A 48 -40.89 -4.94 0.96
CA ASP A 48 -41.43 -6.27 1.27
C ASP A 48 -40.36 -7.39 1.21
N LEU A 49 -39.09 -7.02 1.01
CA LEU A 49 -37.95 -7.94 0.91
C LEU A 49 -37.37 -8.27 2.30
N ASN A 50 -38.19 -8.85 3.18
CA ASN A 50 -37.83 -9.09 4.58
C ASN A 50 -36.93 -10.33 4.79
N GLU A 51 -36.85 -11.21 3.79
CA GLU A 51 -36.01 -12.41 3.83
C GLU A 51 -34.52 -12.12 3.52
N LEU A 52 -34.19 -10.87 3.16
CA LEU A 52 -32.84 -10.44 2.83
C LEU A 52 -31.89 -10.62 4.01
N GLY A 53 -30.80 -11.34 3.76
CA GLY A 53 -29.73 -11.60 4.72
C GLY A 53 -28.34 -11.42 4.13
N GLY A 54 -27.34 -11.47 5.01
CA GLY A 54 -25.94 -11.22 4.65
C GLY A 54 -25.67 -9.72 4.51
N SER A 55 -25.18 -9.30 3.35
CA SER A 55 -24.71 -7.93 3.08
C SER A 55 -25.55 -7.25 2.00
N LEU A 56 -25.94 -6.00 2.23
CA LEU A 56 -26.68 -5.16 1.30
C LEU A 56 -25.99 -3.80 1.15
N ARG A 57 -25.68 -3.43 -0.10
CA ARG A 57 -25.17 -2.10 -0.47
C ARG A 57 -26.22 -1.34 -1.26
N VAL A 58 -26.75 -0.26 -0.69
CA VAL A 58 -27.72 0.62 -1.32
C VAL A 58 -27.00 1.84 -1.91
N LYS A 59 -26.96 1.94 -3.24
CA LYS A 59 -26.26 3.01 -3.96
C LYS A 59 -27.21 4.07 -4.51
N ASN A 60 -26.62 5.20 -4.88
CA ASN A 60 -27.29 6.33 -5.54
C ASN A 60 -28.44 6.90 -4.69
N LEU A 61 -28.26 6.97 -3.38
CA LEU A 61 -29.29 7.43 -2.44
C LEU A 61 -29.70 8.90 -2.68
N GLU A 62 -28.94 9.68 -3.44
CA GLU A 62 -29.33 10.99 -3.95
C GLU A 62 -30.57 10.97 -4.87
N ASN A 63 -30.99 9.79 -5.33
CA ASN A 63 -32.18 9.63 -6.15
C ASN A 63 -33.48 9.48 -5.34
N VAL A 64 -33.38 9.31 -4.02
CA VAL A 64 -34.54 9.19 -3.12
C VAL A 64 -35.20 10.55 -2.99
N ILE A 65 -36.53 10.60 -3.12
CA ILE A 65 -37.29 11.86 -3.21
C ILE A 65 -37.33 12.61 -1.87
N GLY A 66 -37.27 11.87 -0.75
CA GLY A 66 -37.27 12.44 0.59
C GLY A 66 -37.45 11.38 1.67
N LYS A 67 -37.67 11.85 2.90
CA LYS A 67 -37.80 11.00 4.09
C LYS A 67 -38.89 9.93 3.98
N ASP A 68 -40.05 10.27 3.41
CA ASP A 68 -41.19 9.34 3.31
C ASP A 68 -40.85 8.09 2.47
N GLU A 69 -40.18 8.27 1.32
CA GLU A 69 -39.71 7.15 0.51
C GLU A 69 -38.64 6.33 1.23
N ALA A 70 -37.74 7.00 1.95
CA ALA A 70 -36.72 6.33 2.76
C ALA A 70 -37.35 5.42 3.83
N VAL A 71 -38.37 5.91 4.54
CA VAL A 71 -39.12 5.13 5.54
C VAL A 71 -39.88 3.97 4.89
N GLU A 72 -40.43 4.13 3.68
CA GLU A 72 -41.11 3.07 2.94
C GLU A 72 -40.22 1.86 2.63
N SER A 73 -38.89 2.02 2.59
CA SER A 73 -37.94 0.93 2.38
C SER A 73 -37.96 -0.12 3.49
N LYS A 74 -38.44 0.25 4.69
CA LYS A 74 -38.51 -0.59 5.89
C LYS A 74 -37.22 -1.39 6.13
N LEU A 75 -36.06 -0.75 6.04
CA LEU A 75 -34.78 -1.42 6.28
C LEU A 75 -34.73 -2.09 7.65
N TYR A 76 -35.23 -1.43 8.69
CA TYR A 76 -35.31 -1.95 10.06
C TYR A 76 -36.03 -3.31 10.22
N LEU A 77 -36.88 -3.74 9.28
CA LEU A 77 -37.54 -5.06 9.33
C LEU A 77 -36.68 -6.22 8.79
N LYS A 78 -35.53 -5.93 8.16
CA LYS A 78 -34.67 -6.93 7.52
C LYS A 78 -33.78 -7.62 8.55
N SER A 79 -34.42 -8.42 9.41
CA SER A 79 -33.82 -9.07 10.59
C SER A 79 -32.67 -10.03 10.30
N ARG A 80 -32.55 -10.53 9.06
CA ARG A 80 -31.46 -11.42 8.65
C ARG A 80 -30.24 -10.68 8.10
N LEU A 81 -30.35 -9.38 7.87
CA LEU A 81 -29.26 -8.56 7.37
C LEU A 81 -28.19 -8.38 8.46
N LYS A 82 -26.93 -8.54 8.07
CA LYS A 82 -25.74 -8.44 8.93
C LYS A 82 -24.87 -7.24 8.59
N GLU A 83 -24.80 -6.88 7.32
CA GLU A 83 -24.01 -5.75 6.86
C GLU A 83 -24.85 -4.84 5.98
N LEU A 84 -24.74 -3.52 6.20
CA LEU A 84 -25.42 -2.51 5.42
C LEU A 84 -24.44 -1.41 4.99
N ALA A 85 -24.42 -1.09 3.71
CA ALA A 85 -23.72 0.07 3.17
C ALA A 85 -24.73 1.02 2.51
N LEU A 86 -24.70 2.29 2.88
CA LEU A 86 -25.54 3.35 2.34
C LEU A 86 -24.66 4.36 1.60
N GLU A 87 -24.86 4.50 0.28
CA GLU A 87 -23.96 5.27 -0.59
C GLU A 87 -24.69 6.34 -1.40
N TRP A 88 -24.20 7.56 -1.31
CA TRP A 88 -24.52 8.69 -2.17
C TRP A 88 -23.41 8.91 -3.19
N SER A 89 -23.75 9.41 -4.37
CA SER A 89 -22.73 9.83 -5.33
C SER A 89 -21.96 11.06 -4.84
N SER A 90 -20.66 11.10 -5.15
CA SER A 90 -19.75 12.19 -4.81
C SER A 90 -20.15 13.56 -5.38
N ASN A 91 -21.00 13.58 -6.41
CA ASN A 91 -21.45 14.80 -7.08
C ASN A 91 -22.75 15.37 -6.47
N ASN A 92 -23.35 14.68 -5.50
CA ASN A 92 -24.56 15.16 -4.85
C ASN A 92 -24.27 16.42 -4.02
N ARG A 93 -25.10 17.45 -4.21
CA ARG A 93 -25.04 18.72 -3.48
C ARG A 93 -26.17 18.87 -2.46
N MET A 94 -27.14 17.97 -2.47
CA MET A 94 -28.28 18.02 -1.56
C MET A 94 -27.91 17.51 -0.18
N ASP A 95 -28.55 18.09 0.84
CA ASP A 95 -28.51 17.58 2.20
C ASP A 95 -29.13 16.16 2.23
N ALA A 96 -28.42 15.22 2.84
CA ALA A 96 -28.82 13.82 2.92
C ALA A 96 -29.46 13.44 4.26
N MET A 97 -29.59 14.38 5.21
CA MET A 97 -30.03 14.12 6.58
C MET A 97 -31.42 13.48 6.62
N ASP A 98 -32.41 14.06 5.95
CA ASP A 98 -33.79 13.54 5.94
C ASP A 98 -33.89 12.12 5.35
N ILE A 99 -33.07 11.83 4.34
CA ILE A 99 -33.01 10.51 3.70
C ILE A 99 -32.38 9.51 4.66
N LEU A 100 -31.22 9.84 5.25
CA LEU A 100 -30.52 8.97 6.19
C LEU A 100 -31.36 8.74 7.47
N GLU A 101 -32.09 9.76 7.96
CA GLU A 101 -33.04 9.66 9.07
C GLU A 101 -34.15 8.63 8.78
N GLY A 102 -34.68 8.59 7.55
CA GLY A 102 -35.69 7.61 7.13
C GLY A 102 -35.13 6.20 6.87
N LEU A 103 -33.84 6.08 6.56
CA LEU A 103 -33.13 4.81 6.28
C LEU A 103 -32.71 4.04 7.53
N ARG A 104 -33.57 4.01 8.57
CA ARG A 104 -33.28 3.36 9.85
C ARG A 104 -32.80 1.91 9.64
N PRO A 105 -31.53 1.57 9.98
CA PRO A 105 -30.97 0.24 9.76
C PRO A 105 -31.54 -0.82 10.72
N PRO A 106 -31.42 -2.12 10.45
CA PRO A 106 -31.74 -3.16 11.45
C PRO A 106 -30.84 -3.09 12.70
N PRO A 107 -31.38 -3.31 13.92
CA PRO A 107 -30.61 -3.21 15.18
C PRO A 107 -29.56 -4.32 15.36
N GLN A 108 -29.74 -5.47 14.72
CA GLN A 108 -28.82 -6.62 14.81
C GLN A 108 -27.65 -6.60 13.82
N LEU A 109 -27.44 -5.47 13.11
CA LEU A 109 -26.31 -5.30 12.20
C LEU A 109 -24.96 -5.46 12.91
N SER A 110 -24.02 -6.12 12.25
CA SER A 110 -22.62 -6.22 12.67
C SER A 110 -21.71 -5.22 11.95
N LYS A 111 -22.09 -4.77 10.74
CA LYS A 111 -21.35 -3.75 10.00
C LYS A 111 -22.27 -2.68 9.40
N LEU A 112 -21.89 -1.41 9.57
CA LEU A 112 -22.54 -0.27 8.95
C LEU A 112 -21.49 0.61 8.25
N THR A 113 -21.72 0.88 6.97
CA THR A 113 -20.92 1.81 6.16
C THR A 113 -21.81 2.95 5.67
N ILE A 114 -21.38 4.20 5.86
CA ILE A 114 -22.03 5.40 5.32
C ILE A 114 -21.02 6.09 4.40
N GLU A 115 -21.37 6.20 3.12
CA GLU A 115 -20.50 6.78 2.09
C GLU A 115 -21.15 7.97 1.37
N GLY A 116 -20.45 9.09 1.26
CA GLY A 116 -20.93 10.27 0.53
C GLY A 116 -22.00 11.09 1.26
N TYR A 117 -22.18 10.85 2.56
CA TYR A 117 -23.17 11.56 3.37
C TYR A 117 -22.81 13.04 3.52
N ARG A 118 -23.78 13.91 3.22
CA ARG A 118 -23.56 15.36 3.10
C ARG A 118 -24.48 16.14 4.04
N SER A 119 -24.35 15.90 5.33
CA SER A 119 -24.87 16.74 6.40
C SER A 119 -23.84 16.81 7.54
N ASP A 120 -23.94 17.85 8.36
CA ASP A 120 -23.09 18.07 9.55
C ASP A 120 -23.64 17.39 10.81
N THR A 121 -24.88 16.87 10.76
CA THR A 121 -25.55 16.19 11.86
C THR A 121 -25.75 14.70 11.60
N TYR A 122 -25.90 13.93 12.67
CA TYR A 122 -26.21 12.50 12.62
C TYR A 122 -27.71 12.24 12.82
N PRO A 123 -28.27 11.20 12.17
CA PRO A 123 -29.68 10.84 12.33
C PRO A 123 -29.99 10.38 13.76
N GLY A 124 -31.23 10.60 14.19
CA GLY A 124 -31.68 10.31 15.55
C GLY A 124 -31.50 8.84 15.95
N TRP A 125 -31.69 7.90 15.00
CA TRP A 125 -31.48 6.48 15.25
C TRP A 125 -30.00 6.12 15.50
N LEU A 126 -29.04 6.89 14.98
CA LEU A 126 -27.63 6.67 15.26
C LEU A 126 -27.24 7.25 16.61
N LEU A 127 -27.98 8.24 17.10
CA LEU A 127 -27.80 8.87 18.42
C LEU A 127 -28.59 8.16 19.54
N GLU A 128 -29.45 7.19 19.18
CA GLU A 128 -30.24 6.40 20.12
C GLU A 128 -29.35 5.37 20.84
N ARG A 129 -29.23 5.52 22.16
CA ARG A 129 -28.40 4.64 23.00
C ARG A 129 -28.83 3.19 22.85
N SER A 130 -27.83 2.31 22.69
CA SER A 130 -28.03 0.86 22.60
C SER A 130 -28.91 0.42 21.42
N TYR A 131 -29.07 1.26 20.40
CA TYR A 131 -29.82 0.88 19.20
C TYR A 131 -29.20 -0.33 18.50
N PHE A 132 -27.87 -0.33 18.37
CA PHE A 132 -27.14 -1.46 17.84
C PHE A 132 -26.67 -2.38 18.97
N GLU A 133 -27.09 -3.64 18.92
CA GLU A 133 -26.66 -4.65 19.89
C GLU A 133 -25.29 -5.23 19.53
N ASN A 134 -25.01 -5.39 18.23
CA ASN A 134 -23.89 -6.20 17.73
C ASN A 134 -22.99 -5.46 16.73
N LEU A 135 -23.03 -4.13 16.68
CA LEU A 135 -22.25 -3.38 15.69
C LEU A 135 -20.75 -3.46 16.01
N GLU A 136 -20.05 -4.32 15.27
CA GLU A 136 -18.61 -4.59 15.41
C GLU A 136 -17.76 -3.71 14.51
N SER A 137 -18.33 -3.21 13.40
CA SER A 137 -17.61 -2.40 12.41
C SER A 137 -18.44 -1.19 11.96
N PHE A 138 -17.84 0.00 12.06
CA PHE A 138 -18.42 1.26 11.61
C PHE A 138 -17.46 1.97 10.65
N GLU A 139 -17.97 2.41 9.51
CA GLU A 139 -17.19 3.04 8.46
C GLU A 139 -17.85 4.31 7.94
N LEU A 140 -17.12 5.42 8.00
CA LEU A 140 -17.49 6.70 7.38
C LEU A 140 -16.55 6.96 6.21
N SER A 141 -17.12 7.15 5.02
CA SER A 141 -16.35 7.44 3.81
C SER A 141 -16.92 8.65 3.08
N ASN A 142 -16.07 9.59 2.65
CA ASN A 142 -16.53 10.73 1.84
C ASN A 142 -17.65 11.56 2.48
N CYS A 143 -17.67 11.67 3.81
CA CYS A 143 -18.68 12.41 4.56
C CYS A 143 -18.27 13.88 4.73
N SER A 144 -18.40 14.67 3.67
CA SER A 144 -17.73 15.98 3.55
C SER A 144 -18.07 17.05 4.59
N LEU A 145 -19.24 17.00 5.23
CA LEU A 145 -19.69 18.04 6.17
C LEU A 145 -19.56 17.65 7.65
N LEU A 146 -19.22 16.40 7.96
CA LEU A 146 -19.07 15.96 9.35
C LEU A 146 -17.80 16.55 9.97
N GLU A 147 -17.93 17.12 11.16
CA GLU A 147 -16.82 17.71 11.91
C GLU A 147 -16.28 16.84 13.05
N GLY A 148 -17.03 15.81 13.45
CA GLY A 148 -16.69 14.90 14.55
C GLY A 148 -17.38 13.54 14.40
N LEU A 149 -17.00 12.59 15.23
CA LEU A 149 -17.77 11.35 15.44
C LEU A 149 -19.09 11.63 16.17
N PRO A 150 -20.04 10.68 16.18
CA PRO A 150 -21.22 10.80 17.05
C PRO A 150 -20.79 11.03 18.52
N PRO A 151 -21.41 11.96 19.24
CA PRO A 151 -20.87 12.46 20.52
C PRO A 151 -20.87 11.46 21.68
N ASP A 152 -21.64 10.36 21.62
CA ASP A 152 -21.77 9.38 22.71
C ASP A 152 -21.03 8.05 22.39
N THR A 153 -20.05 7.68 23.23
CA THR A 153 -19.26 6.43 23.09
C THR A 153 -20.08 5.17 23.25
N GLU A 154 -21.20 5.21 23.98
CA GLU A 154 -22.06 4.04 24.20
C GLU A 154 -22.68 3.54 22.89
N LEU A 155 -22.75 4.40 21.87
CA LEU A 155 -23.25 4.06 20.53
C LEU A 155 -22.34 3.04 19.82
N LEU A 156 -21.03 3.17 20.00
CA LEU A 156 -20.01 2.33 19.36
C LEU A 156 -19.35 1.38 20.36
N ARG A 157 -19.99 1.10 21.50
CA ARG A 157 -19.39 0.36 22.61
C ARG A 157 -18.92 -1.05 22.27
N ASN A 158 -19.54 -1.70 21.28
CA ASN A 158 -19.15 -3.02 20.78
C ASN A 158 -18.31 -2.95 19.49
N CYS A 159 -18.02 -1.74 19.01
CA CYS A 159 -17.28 -1.52 17.78
C CYS A 159 -15.81 -1.89 17.99
N SER A 160 -15.36 -2.89 17.23
CA SER A 160 -13.97 -3.35 17.21
C SER A 160 -13.18 -2.75 16.05
N MET A 161 -13.86 -2.25 15.02
CA MET A 161 -13.27 -1.70 13.79
C MET A 161 -13.92 -0.37 13.41
N LEU A 162 -13.15 0.71 13.51
CA LEU A 162 -13.55 2.05 13.09
C LEU A 162 -12.69 2.48 11.90
N CYS A 163 -13.34 2.80 10.79
CA CYS A 163 -12.70 3.30 9.57
C CYS A 163 -13.28 4.67 9.22
N ILE A 164 -12.41 5.67 9.09
CA ILE A 164 -12.76 7.02 8.67
C ILE A 164 -11.90 7.33 7.45
N ASN A 165 -12.53 7.49 6.30
CA ASN A 165 -11.83 7.71 5.04
C ASN A 165 -12.39 8.95 4.35
N PHE A 166 -11.53 9.89 3.98
CA PHE A 166 -11.92 11.04 3.18
C PHE A 166 -13.05 11.86 3.84
N VAL A 167 -12.87 12.21 5.11
CA VAL A 167 -13.79 13.07 5.88
C VAL A 167 -13.10 14.43 6.09
N PRO A 168 -13.11 15.32 5.08
CA PRO A 168 -12.23 16.49 5.03
C PRO A 168 -12.44 17.52 6.13
N ASN A 169 -13.68 17.64 6.64
CA ASN A 169 -14.03 18.60 7.68
C ASN A 169 -13.94 18.03 9.09
N LEU A 170 -13.50 16.77 9.25
CA LEU A 170 -13.31 16.15 10.56
C LEU A 170 -12.22 16.91 11.32
N LYS A 171 -12.60 17.58 12.41
CA LYS A 171 -11.70 18.37 13.25
C LYS A 171 -11.30 17.63 14.50
N GLU A 172 -12.20 16.82 15.05
CA GLU A 172 -11.99 16.12 16.31
C GLU A 172 -12.26 14.62 16.21
N LEU A 173 -11.48 13.87 16.97
CA LEU A 173 -11.67 12.45 17.21
C LEU A 173 -11.79 12.23 18.72
N SER A 174 -12.88 12.71 19.28
CA SER A 174 -13.22 12.43 20.67
C SER A 174 -13.84 11.03 20.78
N ASN A 175 -13.80 10.44 21.98
CA ASN A 175 -14.73 9.37 22.33
C ASN A 175 -14.55 8.05 21.53
N LEU A 176 -13.32 7.55 21.42
CA LEU A 176 -13.07 6.21 20.86
C LEU A 176 -13.56 5.09 21.80
N PRO A 177 -14.22 4.03 21.28
CA PRO A 177 -14.76 2.96 22.12
C PRO A 177 -13.63 2.09 22.70
N ALA A 178 -13.79 1.66 23.95
CA ALA A 178 -12.77 0.84 24.64
C ALA A 178 -12.55 -0.53 23.98
N SER A 179 -13.55 -1.06 23.26
CA SER A 179 -13.49 -2.33 22.52
C SER A 179 -12.67 -2.27 21.24
N LEU A 180 -12.22 -1.08 20.82
CA LEU A 180 -11.61 -0.89 19.51
C LEU A 180 -10.32 -1.69 19.36
N ALA A 181 -10.28 -2.53 18.35
CA ALA A 181 -9.11 -3.34 17.98
C ALA A 181 -8.43 -2.81 16.70
N TYR A 182 -9.17 -2.14 15.82
CA TYR A 182 -8.68 -1.57 14.57
C TYR A 182 -9.19 -0.15 14.38
N LEU A 183 -8.27 0.80 14.24
CA LEU A 183 -8.55 2.19 13.89
C LEU A 183 -7.83 2.53 12.59
N SER A 184 -8.58 3.00 11.59
CA SER A 184 -8.02 3.52 10.34
C SER A 184 -8.56 4.92 10.08
N ILE A 185 -7.67 5.87 9.90
CA ILE A 185 -7.96 7.25 9.52
C ILE A 185 -7.18 7.52 8.24
N ASP A 186 -7.89 7.79 7.15
CA ASP A 186 -7.31 8.09 5.84
C ASP A 186 -7.86 9.42 5.30
N ARG A 187 -6.97 10.30 4.82
CA ARG A 187 -7.32 11.56 4.14
C ARG A 187 -8.32 12.41 4.93
N CYS A 188 -7.97 12.71 6.19
CA CYS A 188 -8.69 13.62 7.07
C CYS A 188 -7.79 14.84 7.40
N PRO A 189 -7.59 15.77 6.44
CA PRO A 189 -6.57 16.81 6.53
C PRO A 189 -6.76 17.81 7.68
N LEU A 190 -8.00 18.07 8.11
CA LEU A 190 -8.31 18.94 9.25
C LEU A 190 -8.21 18.23 10.61
N LEU A 191 -8.10 16.90 10.62
CA LEU A 191 -7.87 16.15 11.85
C LEU A 191 -6.39 16.24 12.18
N MET A 192 -6.09 17.15 13.09
CA MET A 192 -4.74 17.49 13.51
C MET A 192 -4.51 16.95 14.93
N PHE A 193 -3.41 16.24 15.11
CA PHE A 193 -2.94 15.77 16.41
C PHE A 193 -1.65 16.52 16.73
N ILE A 194 -1.74 17.48 17.65
CA ILE A 194 -0.67 18.40 18.04
C ILE A 194 -0.71 18.67 19.54
N THR A 195 0.47 18.83 20.15
CA THR A 195 0.65 19.10 21.59
C THR A 195 0.95 20.59 21.83
N ASN A 196 0.71 21.07 23.05
CA ASN A 196 1.01 22.47 23.42
C ASN A 196 2.50 22.82 23.39
N ASN A 197 3.39 21.84 23.66
CA ASN A 197 4.84 22.07 23.67
C ASN A 197 5.39 22.39 22.26
N GLU A 198 4.71 21.91 21.22
CA GLU A 198 5.07 22.15 19.81
C GLU A 198 4.53 23.48 19.26
N LEU A 199 3.43 24.01 19.83
CA LEU A 199 2.79 25.25 19.39
C LEU A 199 3.62 26.53 19.66
N GLY A 200 4.57 26.48 20.59
CA GLY A 200 5.37 27.64 21.02
C GLY A 200 6.73 27.83 20.32
N GLN A 201 7.16 26.90 19.46
CA GLN A 201 8.52 26.91 18.92
C GLN A 201 8.63 27.70 17.60
N HIS A 202 8.95 28.99 17.69
CA HIS A 202 9.17 29.88 16.54
C HIS A 202 10.33 29.44 15.60
N ASP A 203 11.31 28.68 16.10
CA ASP A 203 12.49 28.18 15.36
C ASP A 203 12.19 27.05 14.35
N PHE A 204 10.99 26.47 14.37
CA PHE A 204 10.61 25.45 13.39
C PHE A 204 10.42 26.04 11.98
N ARG A 205 10.02 27.32 11.85
CA ARG A 205 9.76 27.99 10.56
C ARG A 205 11.00 28.12 9.67
N GLU A 206 12.15 28.53 10.22
CA GLU A 206 13.41 28.66 9.45
C GLU A 206 14.00 27.29 9.09
N ASN A 207 13.80 26.30 9.96
CA ASN A 207 14.20 24.92 9.71
C ASN A 207 13.44 24.31 8.52
N ILE A 208 12.15 24.58 8.34
CA ILE A 208 11.34 24.02 7.24
C ILE A 208 11.85 24.49 5.86
N ILE A 209 12.24 25.75 5.73
CA ILE A 209 12.69 26.34 4.45
C ILE A 209 14.08 25.81 4.05
N MET A 210 15.03 25.72 4.99
CA MET A 210 16.34 25.11 4.73
C MET A 210 16.24 23.60 4.44
N LYS A 211 15.23 22.93 4.99
CA LYS A 211 14.93 21.50 4.75
C LYS A 211 14.25 21.25 3.40
N ALA A 212 13.52 22.23 2.85
CA ALA A 212 12.85 22.09 1.56
C ALA A 212 13.84 21.93 0.39
N ALA A 213 14.96 22.65 0.40
CA ALA A 213 16.00 22.53 -0.63
C ALA A 213 16.72 21.16 -0.58
N ASP A 214 17.02 20.68 0.63
CA ASP A 214 17.57 19.32 0.84
C ASP A 214 16.60 18.24 0.36
N LEU A 215 15.33 18.33 0.77
CA LEU A 215 14.29 17.41 0.33
C LEU A 215 14.07 17.47 -1.19
N ALA A 216 14.11 18.66 -1.81
CA ALA A 216 14.02 18.82 -3.25
C ALA A 216 15.13 18.05 -3.98
N SER A 217 16.36 18.18 -3.50
CA SER A 217 17.53 17.48 -4.04
C SER A 217 17.38 15.96 -3.90
N LYS A 218 16.99 15.48 -2.71
CA LYS A 218 16.75 14.05 -2.43
C LYS A 218 15.64 13.48 -3.30
N LEU A 219 14.54 14.21 -3.47
CA LEU A 219 13.43 13.83 -4.35
C LEU A 219 13.85 13.78 -5.82
N ALA A 220 14.62 14.77 -6.29
CA ALA A 220 15.14 14.79 -7.66
C ALA A 220 16.00 13.55 -7.93
N LEU A 221 16.91 13.22 -7.00
CA LEU A 221 17.75 12.01 -7.08
C LEU A 221 16.94 10.72 -7.11
N MET A 222 15.86 10.62 -6.32
CA MET A 222 14.98 9.45 -6.32
C MET A 222 14.15 9.34 -7.59
N TRP A 223 13.70 10.46 -8.15
CA TRP A 223 12.88 10.48 -9.37
C TRP A 223 13.66 10.06 -10.62
N GLU A 224 14.98 10.19 -10.62
CA GLU A 224 15.83 9.61 -11.66
C GLU A 224 15.71 8.07 -11.67
N VAL A 225 15.77 7.45 -10.48
CA VAL A 225 15.69 5.98 -10.33
C VAL A 225 14.27 5.45 -10.55
N ASP A 226 13.26 6.27 -10.27
CA ASP A 226 11.84 5.95 -10.45
C ASP A 226 11.38 5.97 -11.93
N SER A 227 12.24 6.33 -12.89
CA SER A 227 11.88 6.45 -14.30
C SER A 227 11.27 5.14 -14.86
N GLY A 228 9.96 5.16 -15.08
CA GLY A 228 9.15 4.03 -15.57
C GLY A 228 8.48 3.16 -14.49
N LYS A 229 8.73 3.38 -13.19
CA LYS A 229 8.14 2.58 -12.09
C LYS A 229 7.00 3.30 -11.34
N GLU A 230 6.77 4.59 -11.61
CA GLU A 230 5.60 5.38 -11.17
C GLU A 230 5.41 5.50 -9.64
N PHE A 231 6.46 5.29 -8.84
CA PHE A 231 6.35 5.27 -7.39
C PHE A 231 6.20 6.66 -6.78
N ILE A 232 7.03 7.62 -7.19
CA ILE A 232 6.95 9.00 -6.72
C ILE A 232 5.64 9.62 -7.20
N ARG A 233 5.25 9.37 -8.46
CA ARG A 233 3.93 9.77 -8.98
C ARG A 233 2.78 9.18 -8.16
N SER A 234 2.86 7.91 -7.75
CA SER A 234 1.83 7.31 -6.90
C SER A 234 1.75 7.97 -5.51
N VAL A 235 2.90 8.32 -4.91
CA VAL A 235 2.93 9.00 -3.61
C VAL A 235 2.38 10.42 -3.73
N LEU A 236 2.84 11.17 -4.73
CA LEU A 236 2.35 12.51 -5.04
C LEU A 236 0.86 12.53 -5.32
N SER A 237 0.35 11.58 -6.12
CA SER A 237 -1.08 11.49 -6.43
C SER A 237 -1.93 11.30 -5.19
N LYS A 238 -1.50 10.42 -4.27
CA LYS A 238 -2.22 10.18 -3.01
C LYS A 238 -2.17 11.41 -2.09
N ASP A 239 -1.00 11.99 -1.89
CA ASP A 239 -0.84 13.17 -1.04
C ASP A 239 -1.50 14.42 -1.63
N TYR A 240 -1.41 14.62 -2.95
CA TYR A 240 -2.08 15.71 -3.68
C TYR A 240 -3.59 15.73 -3.39
N SER A 241 -4.23 14.56 -3.30
CA SER A 241 -5.66 14.51 -2.97
C SER A 241 -5.97 15.13 -1.60
N SER A 242 -5.16 14.85 -0.58
CA SER A 242 -5.28 15.44 0.75
C SER A 242 -4.91 16.93 0.75
N LEU A 243 -3.87 17.30 0.00
CA LEU A 243 -3.38 18.67 -0.10
C LEU A 243 -4.39 19.58 -0.78
N LYS A 244 -4.91 19.16 -1.95
CA LYS A 244 -5.97 19.89 -2.69
C LYS A 244 -7.16 20.20 -1.79
N GLN A 245 -7.56 19.27 -0.95
CA GLN A 245 -8.67 19.46 0.00
C GLN A 245 -8.34 20.49 1.07
N LEU A 246 -7.23 20.32 1.79
CA LEU A 246 -6.80 21.26 2.83
C LEU A 246 -6.73 22.68 2.28
N MET A 247 -6.20 22.81 1.06
CA MET A 247 -5.98 24.10 0.42
C MET A 247 -7.25 24.72 -0.17
N THR A 248 -8.21 23.91 -0.61
CA THR A 248 -9.55 24.40 -0.99
C THR A 248 -10.23 25.11 0.18
N LEU A 249 -9.96 24.68 1.42
CA LEU A 249 -10.48 25.32 2.64
C LEU A 249 -9.76 26.64 2.99
N MET A 250 -8.50 26.80 2.58
CA MET A 250 -7.70 27.99 2.89
C MET A 250 -7.96 29.16 1.92
N MET A 251 -8.55 28.90 0.74
CA MET A 251 -8.92 29.93 -0.27
C MET A 251 -7.78 30.89 -0.67
N ASP A 252 -6.59 30.35 -0.96
CA ASP A 252 -5.42 31.13 -1.37
C ASP A 252 -5.11 30.95 -2.88
N ASP A 253 -5.02 32.06 -3.62
CA ASP A 253 -4.81 32.09 -5.06
C ASP A 253 -3.41 31.60 -5.48
N ASP A 254 -2.38 31.82 -4.67
CA ASP A 254 -1.02 31.36 -4.97
C ASP A 254 -0.88 29.86 -4.71
N ILE A 255 -1.58 29.32 -3.70
CA ILE A 255 -1.67 27.88 -3.49
C ILE A 255 -2.37 27.20 -4.67
N SER A 256 -3.44 27.80 -5.19
CA SER A 256 -4.20 27.25 -6.31
C SER A 256 -3.36 27.09 -7.58
N LYS A 257 -2.45 28.04 -7.87
CA LYS A 257 -1.49 27.93 -8.99
C LYS A 257 -0.54 26.75 -8.80
N HIS A 258 0.02 26.57 -7.61
CA HIS A 258 0.94 25.46 -7.34
C HIS A 258 0.23 24.10 -7.39
N LEU A 259 -1.01 24.01 -6.91
CA LEU A 259 -1.83 22.81 -7.08
C LEU A 259 -2.09 22.46 -8.56
N GLN A 260 -2.30 23.46 -9.42
CA GLN A 260 -2.44 23.23 -10.87
C GLN A 260 -1.14 22.75 -11.53
N ILE A 261 0.02 23.22 -11.07
CA ILE A 261 1.33 22.72 -11.52
C ILE A 261 1.47 21.23 -11.17
N ILE A 262 1.12 20.85 -9.93
CA ILE A 262 1.16 19.45 -9.49
C ILE A 262 0.16 18.61 -10.29
N GLU A 263 -1.08 19.09 -10.48
CA GLU A 263 -2.14 18.39 -11.22
C GLU A 263 -1.73 18.14 -12.68
N SER A 264 -1.32 19.18 -13.39
CA SER A 264 -0.82 19.07 -14.78
C SER A 264 0.35 18.08 -14.88
N GLY A 265 1.29 18.16 -13.93
CA GLY A 265 2.45 17.27 -13.90
C GLY A 265 2.14 15.81 -13.57
N LEU A 266 1.02 15.54 -12.88
CA LEU A 266 0.52 14.19 -12.63
C LEU A 266 -0.25 13.61 -13.83
N GLU A 267 -0.88 14.46 -14.65
CA GLU A 267 -1.61 14.07 -15.86
C GLU A 267 -0.68 13.81 -17.06
N GLU A 268 0.43 14.55 -17.16
CA GLU A 268 1.41 14.40 -18.24
C GLU A 268 2.27 13.15 -18.07
N ARG A 269 2.17 12.24 -19.05
CA ARG A 269 2.97 11.00 -19.11
C ARG A 269 4.38 11.19 -19.67
N GLU A 270 4.70 12.37 -20.22
CA GLU A 270 6.05 12.67 -20.71
C GLU A 270 6.95 13.16 -19.57
N ASP A 271 7.97 12.37 -19.21
CA ASP A 271 8.94 12.67 -18.15
C ASP A 271 9.95 13.77 -18.53
N LYS A 272 9.49 15.01 -18.77
CA LYS A 272 10.41 16.15 -19.02
C LYS A 272 11.08 16.59 -17.71
N VAL A 273 12.41 16.73 -17.72
CA VAL A 273 13.22 17.08 -16.53
C VAL A 273 12.77 18.38 -15.85
N TRP A 274 12.50 19.43 -16.64
CA TRP A 274 12.00 20.72 -16.13
C TRP A 274 10.64 20.62 -15.42
N MET A 275 9.77 19.69 -15.82
CA MET A 275 8.48 19.48 -15.16
C MET A 275 8.65 18.87 -13.77
N LYS A 276 9.62 17.96 -13.58
CA LYS A 276 9.90 17.33 -12.29
C LYS A 276 10.31 18.35 -11.23
N GLU A 277 11.22 19.25 -11.56
CA GLU A 277 11.68 20.29 -10.63
C GLU A 277 10.55 21.25 -10.24
N ASN A 278 9.69 21.62 -11.20
CA ASN A 278 8.54 22.47 -10.92
C ASN A 278 7.48 21.78 -10.05
N ILE A 279 7.20 20.50 -10.29
CA ILE A 279 6.29 19.71 -9.45
C ILE A 279 6.82 19.67 -8.02
N ILE A 280 8.11 19.37 -7.84
CA ILE A 280 8.75 19.31 -6.50
C ILE A 280 8.65 20.67 -5.81
N LYS A 281 9.00 21.77 -6.49
CA LYS A 281 8.91 23.12 -5.93
C LYS A 281 7.47 23.48 -5.54
N ALA A 282 6.51 23.18 -6.41
CA ALA A 282 5.10 23.45 -6.15
C ALA A 282 4.56 22.63 -4.98
N TRP A 283 4.95 21.35 -4.92
CA TRP A 283 4.62 20.46 -3.81
C TRP A 283 5.19 20.99 -2.49
N LEU A 284 6.48 21.34 -2.46
CA LEU A 284 7.14 21.90 -1.27
C LEU A 284 6.46 23.19 -0.79
N PHE A 285 6.11 24.09 -1.72
CA PHE A 285 5.38 25.31 -1.39
C PHE A 285 4.04 25.00 -0.71
N CYS A 286 3.24 24.09 -1.28
CA CYS A 286 1.96 23.71 -0.70
C CYS A 286 2.14 23.05 0.69
N HIS A 287 3.17 22.22 0.89
CA HIS A 287 3.45 21.63 2.19
C HIS A 287 3.93 22.63 3.22
N GLU A 288 4.70 23.64 2.81
CA GLU A 288 5.05 24.75 3.69
C GLU A 288 3.78 25.45 4.20
N GLN A 289 2.80 25.71 3.33
CA GLN A 289 1.52 26.29 3.75
C GLN A 289 0.73 25.35 4.66
N ARG A 290 0.73 24.03 4.38
CA ARG A 290 0.09 23.02 5.24
C ARG A 290 0.69 23.06 6.65
N ILE A 291 2.01 23.08 6.76
CA ILE A 291 2.69 23.12 8.06
C ILE A 291 2.39 24.44 8.78
N ARG A 292 2.45 25.59 8.07
CA ARG A 292 2.05 26.89 8.65
C ARG A 292 0.63 26.89 9.18
N PHE A 293 -0.29 26.22 8.49
CA PHE A 293 -1.67 26.06 8.93
C PHE A 293 -1.77 25.20 10.20
N ILE A 294 -1.05 24.08 10.27
CA ILE A 294 -1.03 23.17 11.45
C ILE A 294 -0.52 23.92 12.69
N TYR A 295 0.64 24.55 12.60
CA TYR A 295 1.27 25.26 13.74
C TYR A 295 0.66 26.65 14.03
N GLY A 296 -0.19 27.18 13.13
CA GLY A 296 -0.91 28.43 13.37
C GLY A 296 -2.13 28.29 14.28
N ARG A 297 -2.51 27.07 14.66
CA ARG A 297 -3.64 26.79 15.56
C ARG A 297 -3.26 27.08 17.02
N THR A 298 -4.26 27.33 17.85
CA THR A 298 -4.08 27.70 19.27
C THR A 298 -4.56 26.62 20.25
N MET A 299 -4.90 25.41 19.78
CA MET A 299 -5.52 24.38 20.60
C MET A 299 -4.80 23.03 20.48
N GLU A 300 -4.59 22.40 21.63
CA GLU A 300 -4.10 21.02 21.76
C GLU A 300 -5.19 20.01 21.37
N MET A 301 -4.80 18.96 20.65
CA MET A 301 -5.69 17.85 20.31
C MET A 301 -4.95 16.51 20.41
N PRO A 302 -4.77 15.97 21.63
CA PRO A 302 -4.11 14.68 21.79
C PRO A 302 -5.03 13.56 21.31
N LEU A 303 -4.47 12.62 20.54
CA LEU A 303 -5.17 11.39 20.19
C LEU A 303 -4.95 10.35 21.28
N VAL A 304 -6.01 10.09 22.07
CA VAL A 304 -6.00 9.06 23.10
C VAL A 304 -6.53 7.76 22.52
N LEU A 305 -5.67 6.76 22.39
CA LEU A 305 -6.02 5.46 21.84
C LEU A 305 -6.48 4.48 22.93
N PRO A 306 -7.48 3.61 22.67
CA PRO A 306 -7.82 2.51 23.56
C PRO A 306 -6.64 1.55 23.76
N SER A 307 -6.42 1.10 25.00
CA SER A 307 -5.29 0.21 25.35
C SER A 307 -5.33 -1.17 24.68
N GLY A 308 -6.53 -1.60 24.26
CA GLY A 308 -6.79 -2.86 23.54
C GLY A 308 -6.50 -2.83 22.04
N LEU A 309 -6.09 -1.68 21.48
CA LEU A 309 -5.90 -1.51 20.04
C LEU A 309 -4.81 -2.43 19.50
N ARG A 310 -5.13 -3.13 18.39
CA ARG A 310 -4.24 -4.10 17.72
C ARG A 310 -3.72 -3.63 16.38
N ARG A 311 -4.37 -2.65 15.77
CA ARG A 311 -3.89 -2.01 14.56
C ARG A 311 -4.31 -0.56 14.50
N LEU A 312 -3.35 0.29 14.22
CA LEU A 312 -3.51 1.72 14.01
C LEU A 312 -3.00 2.02 12.60
N SER A 313 -3.86 2.61 11.77
CA SER A 313 -3.49 3.12 10.44
C SER A 313 -3.84 4.60 10.37
N LEU A 314 -2.81 5.43 10.25
CA LEU A 314 -2.92 6.88 10.12
C LEU A 314 -2.34 7.27 8.76
N SER A 315 -3.21 7.67 7.83
CA SER A 315 -2.86 7.98 6.45
C SER A 315 -3.31 9.38 6.07
N SER A 316 -2.40 10.19 5.54
CA SER A 316 -2.69 11.58 5.11
C SER A 316 -3.44 12.39 6.18
N CYS A 317 -3.09 12.21 7.45
CA CYS A 317 -3.55 13.03 8.57
C CYS A 317 -2.42 13.96 9.04
N SER A 318 -2.73 14.89 9.93
CA SER A 318 -1.76 15.88 10.40
C SER A 318 -1.34 15.56 11.83
N ILE A 319 -0.47 14.55 11.99
CA ILE A 319 0.11 14.13 13.27
C ILE A 319 1.56 14.63 13.39
N THR A 320 1.87 15.25 14.53
CA THR A 320 3.23 15.72 14.87
C THR A 320 4.03 14.66 15.62
N ASP A 321 5.33 14.92 15.81
CA ASP A 321 6.26 13.96 16.42
C ASP A 321 5.90 13.68 17.88
N GLU A 322 5.61 14.70 18.68
CA GLU A 322 5.25 14.53 20.10
C GLU A 322 3.84 13.95 20.24
N ALA A 323 2.89 14.36 19.39
CA ALA A 323 1.56 13.77 19.41
C ALA A 323 1.61 12.26 19.14
N LEU A 324 2.42 11.82 18.17
CA LEU A 324 2.64 10.40 17.92
C LEU A 324 3.26 9.68 19.12
N ALA A 325 4.23 10.30 19.79
CA ALA A 325 4.85 9.74 21.00
C ALA A 325 3.81 9.50 22.12
N ILE A 326 2.94 10.48 22.38
CA ILE A 326 1.86 10.35 23.37
C ILE A 326 0.85 9.28 22.94
N CYS A 327 0.45 9.25 21.66
CA CYS A 327 -0.49 8.27 21.12
C CYS A 327 -0.02 6.84 21.38
N LEU A 328 1.27 6.58 21.13
CA LEU A 328 1.83 5.24 21.25
C LEU A 328 2.12 4.85 22.70
N GLY A 329 2.51 5.80 23.57
CA GLY A 329 2.85 5.52 24.96
C GLY A 329 1.72 4.87 25.80
N GLY A 330 0.45 5.04 25.41
CA GLY A 330 -0.70 4.45 26.11
C GLY A 330 -1.04 3.00 25.73
N LEU A 331 -0.35 2.41 24.75
CA LEU A 331 -0.71 1.11 24.18
C LEU A 331 -0.06 -0.06 24.94
N THR A 332 -0.85 -1.08 25.29
CA THR A 332 -0.39 -2.24 26.08
C THR A 332 -0.61 -3.59 25.39
N SER A 333 -1.17 -3.56 24.17
CA SER A 333 -1.56 -4.74 23.39
C SER A 333 -0.66 -4.94 22.16
N PRO A 334 -0.60 -6.16 21.57
CA PRO A 334 0.13 -6.37 20.33
C PRO A 334 -0.43 -5.50 19.22
N ILE A 335 0.41 -4.65 18.65
CA ILE A 335 -0.04 -3.65 17.69
C ILE A 335 0.77 -3.66 16.39
N THR A 336 0.06 -3.49 15.29
CA THR A 336 0.62 -3.05 13.99
C THR A 336 0.35 -1.56 13.84
N VAL A 337 1.39 -0.77 13.58
CA VAL A 337 1.26 0.68 13.35
C VAL A 337 1.62 0.97 11.90
N GLU A 338 0.73 1.67 11.21
CA GLU A 338 0.89 2.11 9.83
C GLU A 338 0.78 3.63 9.78
N LEU A 339 1.85 4.29 9.33
CA LEU A 339 1.94 5.72 9.17
C LEU A 339 2.17 5.99 7.68
N GLU A 340 1.13 6.42 6.97
CA GLU A 340 1.22 6.69 5.53
C GLU A 340 1.02 8.18 5.23
N TYR A 341 1.85 8.78 4.38
CA TYR A 341 1.67 10.13 3.85
C TYR A 341 1.51 11.22 4.93
N ASN A 342 2.11 11.02 6.12
CA ASN A 342 2.08 11.97 7.23
C ASN A 342 3.27 12.92 7.11
N MET A 343 3.06 14.03 6.41
CA MET A 343 4.12 14.97 6.03
C MET A 343 4.60 15.89 7.17
N ALA A 344 3.90 15.89 8.31
CA ALA A 344 4.33 16.62 9.51
C ALA A 344 5.33 15.84 10.37
N LEU A 345 5.43 14.52 10.20
CA LEU A 345 6.36 13.69 10.96
C LEU A 345 7.79 13.90 10.47
N THR A 346 8.69 14.25 11.40
CA THR A 346 10.13 14.43 11.14
C THR A 346 10.99 13.42 11.89
N THR A 347 10.50 12.87 13.01
CA THR A 347 11.14 11.77 13.73
C THR A 347 10.12 10.81 14.32
N LEU A 348 10.46 9.53 14.41
CA LEU A 348 9.71 8.60 15.25
C LEU A 348 9.99 8.88 16.75
N PRO A 349 9.17 8.33 17.68
CA PRO A 349 9.30 8.55 19.12
C PRO A 349 10.67 8.19 19.74
N SER A 350 10.92 8.68 20.95
CA SER A 350 12.14 8.43 21.72
C SER A 350 12.28 6.97 22.18
N GLU A 351 13.48 6.61 22.68
CA GLU A 351 13.74 5.26 23.20
C GLU A 351 12.79 4.93 24.35
N GLU A 352 12.58 5.87 25.27
CA GLU A 352 11.64 5.72 26.40
C GLU A 352 10.26 5.27 25.93
N VAL A 353 9.70 5.86 24.86
CA VAL A 353 8.38 5.45 24.35
C VAL A 353 8.43 4.02 23.78
N PHE A 354 9.45 3.70 22.99
CA PHE A 354 9.58 2.38 22.36
C PHE A 354 9.88 1.26 23.35
N GLU A 355 10.56 1.52 24.46
CA GLU A 355 10.78 0.55 25.54
C GLU A 355 9.46 0.06 26.14
N HIS A 356 8.49 0.96 26.30
CA HIS A 356 7.16 0.63 26.83
C HIS A 356 6.29 -0.14 25.82
N LEU A 357 6.58 -0.01 24.52
CA LEU A 357 5.87 -0.69 23.42
C LEU A 357 6.27 -2.16 23.28
N THR A 358 6.17 -2.90 24.39
CA THR A 358 6.60 -4.30 24.53
C THR A 358 5.90 -5.29 23.60
N LYS A 359 4.86 -4.88 22.88
CA LYS A 359 4.12 -5.75 21.96
C LYS A 359 3.98 -5.18 20.54
N LEU A 360 4.68 -4.11 20.20
CA LEU A 360 4.74 -3.61 18.82
C LEU A 360 5.40 -4.69 17.93
N ASP A 361 4.63 -5.32 17.03
CA ASP A 361 5.13 -6.39 16.15
C ASP A 361 5.55 -5.86 14.78
N SER A 362 4.80 -4.89 14.26
CA SER A 362 4.98 -4.37 12.91
C SER A 362 4.84 -2.85 12.86
N LEU A 363 5.82 -2.19 12.25
CA LEU A 363 5.80 -0.76 11.94
C LEU A 363 5.97 -0.57 10.43
N ILE A 364 5.01 0.10 9.82
CA ILE A 364 5.03 0.46 8.40
C ILE A 364 4.98 1.97 8.31
N VAL A 365 6.00 2.55 7.69
CA VAL A 365 6.05 3.96 7.32
C VAL A 365 6.09 4.06 5.81
N ARG A 366 5.15 4.80 5.22
CA ARG A 366 5.06 4.97 3.77
C ARG A 366 4.87 6.43 3.38
N GLY A 367 5.67 6.96 2.46
CA GLY A 367 5.41 8.27 1.88
C GLY A 367 5.50 9.43 2.87
N CYS A 368 6.11 9.24 4.05
CA CYS A 368 6.37 10.31 5.02
C CYS A 368 7.67 11.01 4.62
N TRP A 369 7.57 11.98 3.70
CA TRP A 369 8.74 12.56 3.02
C TRP A 369 9.62 13.42 3.92
N CYS A 370 9.08 13.95 5.00
CA CYS A 370 9.81 14.76 5.98
C CYS A 370 10.47 13.92 7.09
N LEU A 371 10.21 12.62 7.16
CA LEU A 371 10.76 11.75 8.20
C LEU A 371 12.27 11.58 7.99
N LYS A 372 13.07 12.04 8.94
CA LYS A 372 14.54 12.03 8.89
C LYS A 372 15.17 10.93 9.70
N SER A 373 14.54 10.58 10.83
CA SER A 373 15.08 9.68 11.83
C SER A 373 14.06 8.63 12.25
N LEU A 374 14.55 7.43 12.55
CA LEU A 374 13.78 6.38 13.20
C LEU A 374 13.66 6.56 14.72
N GLY A 375 14.16 7.68 15.27
CA GLY A 375 14.06 7.97 16.71
C GLY A 375 14.70 6.87 17.55
N GLY A 376 14.04 6.50 18.64
CA GLY A 376 14.47 5.43 19.55
C GLY A 376 13.97 4.03 19.19
N LEU A 377 13.69 3.77 17.91
CA LEU A 377 13.15 2.48 17.46
C LEU A 377 14.01 1.27 17.88
N ARG A 378 15.30 1.50 18.10
CA ARG A 378 16.25 0.50 18.64
C ARG A 378 15.75 -0.16 19.93
N ALA A 379 15.06 0.61 20.77
CA ALA A 379 14.59 0.16 22.06
C ALA A 379 13.28 -0.66 21.99
N ALA A 380 12.67 -0.81 20.80
CA ALA A 380 11.45 -1.59 20.60
C ALA A 380 11.73 -3.10 20.74
N PRO A 381 11.33 -3.75 21.84
CA PRO A 381 11.84 -5.08 22.17
C PRO A 381 11.18 -6.20 21.35
N SER A 382 10.02 -5.95 20.74
CA SER A 382 9.21 -6.97 20.06
C SER A 382 9.02 -6.74 18.56
N LEU A 383 9.63 -5.69 18.00
CA LEU A 383 9.43 -5.33 16.60
C LEU A 383 10.03 -6.40 15.69
N SER A 384 9.19 -7.10 14.92
CA SER A 384 9.60 -8.18 14.03
C SER A 384 9.59 -7.77 12.54
N TYR A 385 8.80 -6.75 12.21
CA TYR A 385 8.59 -6.26 10.85
C TYR A 385 8.75 -4.75 10.78
N LEU A 386 9.67 -4.28 9.93
CA LEU A 386 9.87 -2.86 9.66
C LEU A 386 9.85 -2.60 8.15
N ASN A 387 8.93 -1.74 7.72
CA ASN A 387 8.89 -1.22 6.36
C ASN A 387 9.05 0.29 6.37
N CYS A 388 10.06 0.78 5.66
CA CYS A 388 10.24 2.20 5.36
C CYS A 388 10.17 2.37 3.85
N LEU A 389 9.07 2.94 3.35
CA LEU A 389 8.74 2.96 1.94
C LEU A 389 8.55 4.40 1.47
N ASP A 390 9.27 4.79 0.43
CA ASP A 390 9.15 6.09 -0.23
C ASP A 390 9.34 7.25 0.77
N CYS A 391 10.38 7.16 1.63
CA CYS A 391 10.77 8.13 2.65
C CYS A 391 12.11 8.81 2.29
N PRO A 392 12.14 9.76 1.34
CA PRO A 392 13.35 10.37 0.80
C PRO A 392 14.28 11.02 1.83
N SER A 393 13.72 11.68 2.86
CA SER A 393 14.51 12.35 3.89
C SER A 393 15.12 11.40 4.90
N LEU A 394 14.70 10.12 4.92
CA LEU A 394 15.09 9.18 5.95
C LEU A 394 16.56 8.83 5.77
N GLU A 395 17.39 9.38 6.63
CA GLU A 395 18.82 9.11 6.66
C GLU A 395 19.03 7.85 7.51
N LEU A 396 19.33 6.75 6.84
CA LEU A 396 19.72 5.50 7.51
C LEU A 396 21.22 5.46 7.82
N ALA A 397 21.90 6.61 7.93
CA ALA A 397 23.29 6.66 8.37
C ALA A 397 23.39 6.18 9.83
N ARG A 398 24.40 5.37 10.16
CA ARG A 398 24.47 4.61 11.43
C ARG A 398 23.26 3.67 11.66
N GLY A 399 22.58 3.27 10.58
CA GLY A 399 21.21 2.75 10.60
C GLY A 399 20.97 1.55 11.53
N ALA A 400 21.90 0.60 11.64
CA ALA A 400 21.73 -0.53 12.56
C ALA A 400 21.96 -0.18 14.05
N GLU A 401 22.58 0.97 14.39
CA GLU A 401 22.59 1.48 15.76
C GLU A 401 21.21 2.00 16.19
N LEU A 402 20.35 2.36 15.23
CA LEU A 402 19.01 2.89 15.46
C LEU A 402 17.90 1.85 15.22
N MET A 403 18.24 0.69 14.67
CA MET A 403 17.29 -0.40 14.43
C MET A 403 17.26 -1.39 15.61
N PRO A 404 16.09 -1.97 15.93
CA PRO A 404 15.97 -2.87 17.05
C PRO A 404 16.75 -4.17 16.82
N LEU A 405 17.57 -4.54 17.80
CA LEU A 405 18.38 -5.76 17.78
C LEU A 405 17.52 -7.03 17.61
N ASN A 406 16.26 -6.96 18.06
CA ASN A 406 15.26 -8.02 17.96
C ASN A 406 14.48 -8.03 16.64
N LEU A 407 14.87 -7.23 15.63
CA LEU A 407 14.26 -7.24 14.30
C LEU A 407 14.51 -8.59 13.61
N ALA A 408 13.64 -9.56 13.92
CA ALA A 408 13.93 -10.97 13.75
C ALA A 408 13.40 -11.59 12.46
N ARG A 409 12.71 -10.82 11.61
CA ARG A 409 12.08 -11.38 10.40
C ARG A 409 12.39 -10.58 9.16
N ASN A 410 11.80 -9.40 9.01
CA ASN A 410 11.79 -8.71 7.72
C ASN A 410 12.10 -7.22 7.87
N LEU A 411 13.01 -6.76 7.01
CA LEU A 411 13.30 -5.35 6.80
C LEU A 411 13.09 -5.04 5.32
N SER A 412 12.18 -4.13 5.03
CA SER A 412 11.97 -3.60 3.68
C SER A 412 12.24 -2.12 3.67
N ILE A 413 13.18 -1.70 2.83
CA ILE A 413 13.48 -0.31 2.57
C ILE A 413 13.22 -0.07 1.08
N ARG A 414 12.46 0.98 0.79
CA ARG A 414 12.19 1.36 -0.60
C ARG A 414 12.19 2.87 -0.74
N GLY A 415 12.72 3.41 -1.83
CA GLY A 415 12.64 4.85 -2.08
C GLY A 415 13.26 5.67 -0.94
N CYS A 416 14.45 5.27 -0.49
CA CYS A 416 15.23 5.96 0.53
C CYS A 416 16.66 6.18 0.05
N ILE A 417 17.43 6.98 0.78
CA ILE A 417 18.87 7.16 0.56
C ILE A 417 19.64 6.33 1.59
N LEU A 418 20.48 5.42 1.10
CA LEU A 418 21.29 4.50 1.90
C LEU A 418 22.74 4.98 1.97
N ALA A 419 23.26 5.05 3.18
CA ALA A 419 24.68 5.30 3.43
C ALA A 419 25.46 3.98 3.47
N VAL A 420 26.80 4.06 3.38
CA VAL A 420 27.71 2.89 3.44
C VAL A 420 27.47 2.07 4.70
N ASP A 421 27.19 2.74 5.80
CA ASP A 421 27.07 2.18 7.14
C ASP A 421 25.62 1.85 7.54
N SER A 422 24.66 1.87 6.60
CA SER A 422 23.23 1.74 6.93
C SER A 422 22.84 0.45 7.66
N PHE A 423 23.66 -0.59 7.58
CA PHE A 423 23.43 -1.86 8.27
C PHE A 423 24.54 -2.21 9.27
N ILE A 424 25.53 -1.34 9.53
CA ILE A 424 26.63 -1.66 10.45
C ILE A 424 26.13 -1.74 11.90
N ASN A 425 26.52 -2.81 12.62
CA ASN A 425 26.24 -3.10 14.04
C ASN A 425 24.92 -3.81 14.42
N GLY A 426 24.40 -4.68 13.54
CA GLY A 426 23.78 -5.93 13.99
C GLY A 426 22.25 -6.02 13.92
N LEU A 427 21.78 -6.73 12.90
CA LEU A 427 20.46 -7.37 12.87
C LEU A 427 20.66 -8.90 12.80
N PRO A 428 21.20 -9.53 13.86
CA PRO A 428 21.70 -10.91 13.81
C PRO A 428 20.61 -11.93 13.50
N HIS A 429 19.35 -11.59 13.77
CA HIS A 429 18.18 -12.45 13.54
C HIS A 429 17.44 -12.15 12.23
N LEU A 430 17.88 -11.16 11.44
CA LEU A 430 17.18 -10.77 10.22
C LEU A 430 17.19 -11.92 9.20
N LYS A 431 16.01 -12.31 8.73
CA LYS A 431 15.87 -13.40 7.74
C LYS A 431 15.67 -12.87 6.33
N HIS A 432 15.01 -11.73 6.19
CA HIS A 432 14.60 -11.19 4.90
C HIS A 432 14.95 -9.69 4.82
N LEU A 433 15.83 -9.36 3.87
CA LEU A 433 16.21 -7.98 3.54
C LEU A 433 15.75 -7.66 2.12
N SER A 434 14.99 -6.58 1.99
CA SER A 434 14.53 -6.06 0.71
C SER A 434 14.92 -4.60 0.59
N ILE A 435 15.66 -4.25 -0.46
CA ILE A 435 16.03 -2.88 -0.82
C ILE A 435 15.56 -2.62 -2.25
N ASP A 436 14.71 -1.61 -2.43
CA ASP A 436 14.03 -1.35 -3.70
C ASP A 436 14.08 0.13 -4.08
N VAL A 437 14.52 0.47 -5.29
CA VAL A 437 14.57 1.83 -5.86
C VAL A 437 15.16 2.84 -4.85
N CYS A 438 16.38 2.57 -4.39
CA CYS A 438 17.10 3.44 -3.47
C CYS A 438 18.33 4.06 -4.15
N ARG A 439 18.73 5.27 -3.70
CA ARG A 439 20.09 5.75 -3.93
C ARG A 439 20.98 5.15 -2.84
N SER A 440 22.13 4.61 -3.21
CA SER A 440 23.01 3.93 -2.25
C SER A 440 24.44 4.38 -2.40
N SER A 441 25.27 4.07 -1.41
CA SER A 441 26.71 4.04 -1.61
C SER A 441 27.12 2.99 -2.66
N PRO A 442 28.33 3.14 -3.25
CA PRO A 442 28.90 2.15 -4.16
C PRO A 442 29.08 0.75 -3.57
N SER A 443 29.26 0.66 -2.25
CA SER A 443 29.35 -0.60 -1.52
C SER A 443 28.24 -0.73 -0.48
N LEU A 444 27.80 -1.96 -0.25
CA LEU A 444 26.81 -2.32 0.76
C LEU A 444 27.33 -3.47 1.63
N SER A 445 27.51 -3.24 2.94
CA SER A 445 28.07 -4.25 3.84
C SER A 445 26.99 -5.05 4.57
N ILE A 446 26.84 -6.34 4.23
CA ILE A 446 25.79 -7.23 4.80
C ILE A 446 26.32 -8.51 5.43
N GLY A 447 27.64 -8.77 5.41
CA GLY A 447 28.20 -10.04 5.89
C GLY A 447 28.00 -10.35 7.38
N HIS A 448 27.62 -9.36 8.19
CA HIS A 448 27.28 -9.54 9.59
C HIS A 448 25.83 -10.07 9.80
N LEU A 449 25.00 -10.09 8.75
CA LEU A 449 23.61 -10.58 8.78
C LEU A 449 23.57 -12.12 8.63
N THR A 450 24.19 -12.84 9.55
CA THR A 450 24.44 -14.29 9.41
C THR A 450 23.18 -15.16 9.35
N SER A 451 22.03 -14.68 9.85
CA SER A 451 20.74 -15.38 9.73
C SER A 451 19.99 -15.11 8.41
N LEU A 452 20.54 -14.30 7.51
CA LEU A 452 19.85 -13.85 6.31
C LEU A 452 19.59 -15.01 5.35
N GLN A 453 18.31 -15.22 5.03
CA GLN A 453 17.83 -16.29 4.14
C GLN A 453 17.39 -15.76 2.78
N SER A 454 16.92 -14.53 2.72
CA SER A 454 16.40 -13.91 1.50
C SER A 454 16.97 -12.51 1.34
N LEU A 455 17.59 -12.24 0.20
CA LEU A 455 18.08 -10.93 -0.19
C LEU A 455 17.39 -10.50 -1.49
N HIS A 456 16.75 -9.34 -1.47
CA HIS A 456 16.17 -8.71 -2.65
C HIS A 456 16.78 -7.32 -2.83
N LEU A 457 17.43 -7.10 -3.97
CA LEU A 457 17.99 -5.83 -4.41
C LEU A 457 17.35 -5.48 -5.75
N ASN A 458 16.64 -4.36 -5.79
CA ASN A 458 15.95 -3.88 -6.98
C ASN A 458 16.26 -2.39 -7.23
N GLY A 459 16.63 -2.03 -8.46
CA GLY A 459 16.79 -0.64 -8.87
C GLY A 459 17.80 0.14 -8.04
N LEU A 460 19.03 -0.37 -7.96
CA LEU A 460 20.14 0.27 -7.21
C LEU A 460 21.24 0.69 -8.19
N PRO A 461 21.10 1.84 -8.86
CA PRO A 461 22.03 2.25 -9.91
C PRO A 461 23.42 2.60 -9.38
N ASP A 462 23.51 3.04 -8.12
CA ASP A 462 24.77 3.45 -7.53
C ASP A 462 25.57 2.26 -6.96
N LEU A 463 25.02 1.04 -6.89
CA LEU A 463 25.61 -0.10 -6.20
C LEU A 463 26.54 -0.93 -7.11
N TYR A 464 27.82 -1.05 -6.72
CA TYR A 464 28.85 -1.80 -7.45
C TYR A 464 29.34 -3.05 -6.72
N PHE A 465 29.25 -3.07 -5.39
CA PHE A 465 29.82 -4.12 -4.56
C PHE A 465 28.99 -4.42 -3.31
N VAL A 466 28.88 -5.69 -2.94
CA VAL A 466 28.23 -6.14 -1.71
C VAL A 466 29.26 -6.88 -0.86
N GLU A 467 29.55 -6.37 0.32
CA GLU A 467 30.62 -6.88 1.19
C GLU A 467 30.12 -7.99 2.12
N GLY A 468 30.95 -9.01 2.28
CA GLY A 468 30.71 -10.12 3.21
C GLY A 468 29.70 -11.16 2.72
N LEU A 469 29.52 -11.31 1.42
CA LEU A 469 28.65 -12.35 0.83
C LEU A 469 29.10 -13.78 1.16
N SER A 470 30.41 -14.00 1.32
CA SER A 470 30.99 -15.33 1.57
C SER A 470 30.57 -15.94 2.91
N SER A 471 30.11 -15.13 3.88
CA SER A 471 29.60 -15.61 5.17
C SER A 471 28.10 -15.95 5.14
N LEU A 472 27.41 -15.72 4.03
CA LEU A 472 25.95 -15.84 3.94
C LEU A 472 25.51 -17.13 3.24
N HIS A 473 24.46 -17.75 3.78
CA HIS A 473 23.80 -18.93 3.19
C HIS A 473 22.40 -18.56 2.70
N LEU A 474 22.34 -17.88 1.56
CA LEU A 474 21.08 -17.41 1.00
C LEU A 474 20.26 -18.57 0.42
N LYS A 475 19.00 -18.65 0.85
CA LYS A 475 18.01 -19.52 0.22
C LYS A 475 17.46 -18.88 -1.04
N ARG A 476 17.20 -17.57 -0.99
CA ARG A 476 16.59 -16.81 -2.07
C ARG A 476 17.38 -15.54 -2.36
N LEU A 477 17.66 -15.29 -3.64
CA LEU A 477 18.32 -14.10 -4.11
C LEU A 477 17.53 -13.49 -5.26
N SER A 478 17.32 -12.18 -5.22
CA SER A 478 16.70 -11.43 -6.30
C SER A 478 17.53 -10.19 -6.60
N LEU A 479 18.01 -10.08 -7.83
CA LEU A 479 18.83 -8.99 -8.35
C LEU A 479 18.15 -8.39 -9.59
N VAL A 480 17.42 -7.30 -9.43
CA VAL A 480 16.63 -6.67 -10.50
C VAL A 480 17.15 -5.25 -10.70
N ASP A 481 17.42 -4.83 -11.93
CA ASP A 481 17.92 -3.49 -12.26
C ASP A 481 19.15 -3.07 -11.44
N VAL A 482 20.11 -3.99 -11.28
CA VAL A 482 21.39 -3.79 -10.57
C VAL A 482 22.59 -4.02 -11.50
N ALA A 483 22.55 -3.41 -12.69
CA ALA A 483 23.50 -3.67 -13.77
C ALA A 483 24.97 -3.28 -13.44
N ASN A 484 25.19 -2.41 -12.46
CA ASN A 484 26.53 -1.90 -12.12
C ASN A 484 27.30 -2.80 -11.14
N LEU A 485 26.71 -3.89 -10.65
CA LEU A 485 27.42 -4.85 -9.82
C LEU A 485 28.63 -5.44 -10.56
N THR A 486 29.79 -5.39 -9.91
CA THR A 486 31.03 -5.92 -10.51
C THR A 486 30.97 -7.45 -10.65
N ALA A 487 31.61 -7.99 -11.69
CA ALA A 487 31.72 -9.44 -11.88
C ALA A 487 32.32 -10.16 -10.65
N LYS A 488 33.29 -9.52 -9.97
CA LYS A 488 33.86 -10.01 -8.70
C LYS A 488 32.84 -10.09 -7.58
N CYS A 489 31.87 -9.17 -7.50
CA CYS A 489 30.78 -9.23 -6.53
C CYS A 489 29.80 -10.34 -6.90
N ILE A 490 29.38 -10.38 -8.16
CA ILE A 490 28.38 -11.33 -8.67
C ILE A 490 28.84 -12.78 -8.45
N SER A 491 30.12 -13.07 -8.67
CA SER A 491 30.67 -14.42 -8.52
C SER A 491 30.73 -14.94 -7.07
N GLN A 492 30.50 -14.09 -6.07
CA GLN A 492 30.50 -14.50 -4.66
C GLN A 492 29.13 -14.99 -4.18
N PHE A 493 28.04 -14.70 -4.89
CA PHE A 493 26.72 -15.15 -4.48
C PHE A 493 26.60 -16.68 -4.53
N ARG A 494 26.00 -17.26 -3.49
CA ARG A 494 25.65 -18.68 -3.42
C ARG A 494 24.18 -18.77 -2.98
N VAL A 495 23.38 -19.54 -3.72
CA VAL A 495 21.92 -19.54 -3.58
C VAL A 495 21.38 -20.97 -3.65
N GLN A 496 20.48 -21.34 -2.74
CA GLN A 496 20.04 -22.73 -2.60
C GLN A 496 18.66 -23.04 -3.21
N GLU A 497 17.68 -22.16 -3.08
CA GLU A 497 16.28 -22.46 -3.43
C GLU A 497 15.79 -21.68 -4.66
N SER A 498 16.06 -20.37 -4.74
CA SER A 498 15.50 -19.51 -5.78
C SER A 498 16.41 -18.35 -6.17
N LEU A 499 16.63 -18.16 -7.46
CA LEU A 499 17.34 -17.03 -8.03
C LEU A 499 16.43 -16.26 -9.00
N THR A 500 16.33 -14.95 -8.80
CA THR A 500 15.66 -14.02 -9.72
C THR A 500 16.67 -12.98 -10.21
N VAL A 501 16.74 -12.78 -11.52
CA VAL A 501 17.64 -11.79 -12.14
C VAL A 501 16.91 -11.05 -13.26
N SER A 502 17.28 -9.80 -13.54
CA SER A 502 16.72 -9.04 -14.67
C SER A 502 17.61 -8.96 -15.91
N SER A 503 18.80 -9.55 -15.87
CA SER A 503 19.74 -9.53 -16.99
C SER A 503 20.40 -10.90 -17.15
N SER A 504 20.52 -11.35 -18.40
CA SER A 504 21.27 -12.55 -18.75
C SER A 504 22.77 -12.36 -18.54
N VAL A 505 23.29 -11.15 -18.69
CA VAL A 505 24.70 -10.82 -18.38
C VAL A 505 25.00 -11.08 -16.89
N LEU A 506 24.12 -10.61 -16.00
CA LEU A 506 24.23 -10.89 -14.56
C LEU A 506 24.21 -12.40 -14.28
N LEU A 507 23.27 -13.11 -14.90
CA LEU A 507 23.16 -14.56 -14.76
C LEU A 507 24.42 -15.28 -15.26
N ASN A 508 24.93 -14.94 -16.44
CA ASN A 508 26.08 -15.58 -17.06
C ASN A 508 27.35 -15.35 -16.23
N HIS A 509 27.54 -14.16 -15.65
CA HIS A 509 28.63 -13.94 -14.69
C HIS A 509 28.54 -14.83 -13.45
N MET A 510 27.33 -15.16 -12.97
CA MET A 510 27.17 -16.16 -11.92
C MET A 510 27.50 -17.56 -12.42
N LEU A 511 27.01 -17.93 -13.61
CA LEU A 511 27.25 -19.26 -14.20
C LEU A 511 28.73 -19.51 -14.48
N MET A 512 29.52 -18.50 -14.84
CA MET A 512 30.97 -18.61 -15.02
C MET A 512 31.77 -18.68 -13.70
N ALA A 513 31.13 -18.43 -12.56
CA ALA A 513 31.83 -18.40 -11.28
C ALA A 513 32.20 -19.80 -10.79
N GLU A 514 33.43 -19.96 -10.31
CA GLU A 514 33.93 -21.24 -9.81
C GLU A 514 33.07 -21.78 -8.66
N GLY A 515 32.58 -23.01 -8.83
CA GLY A 515 31.73 -23.69 -7.85
C GLY A 515 30.32 -23.12 -7.70
N PHE A 516 29.84 -22.32 -8.66
CA PHE A 516 28.44 -21.91 -8.72
C PHE A 516 27.58 -22.96 -9.43
N THR A 517 26.39 -23.20 -8.89
CA THR A 517 25.35 -24.01 -9.54
C THR A 517 24.03 -23.27 -9.34
N ALA A 518 23.30 -23.03 -10.43
CA ALA A 518 22.02 -22.34 -10.36
C ALA A 518 21.02 -23.15 -9.53
N PRO A 519 20.17 -22.51 -8.70
CA PRO A 519 19.22 -23.22 -7.84
C PRO A 519 18.02 -23.80 -8.64
N PRO A 520 17.18 -24.65 -8.01
CA PRO A 520 16.06 -25.30 -8.70
C PRO A 520 15.03 -24.34 -9.30
N ASN A 521 14.85 -23.16 -8.71
CA ASN A 521 13.95 -22.12 -9.23
C ASN A 521 14.78 -20.97 -9.80
N LEU A 522 14.67 -20.74 -11.11
CA LEU A 522 15.33 -19.64 -11.80
C LEU A 522 14.29 -18.77 -12.49
N THR A 523 14.32 -17.47 -12.23
CA THR A 523 13.42 -16.49 -12.84
C THR A 523 14.21 -15.38 -13.52
N LEU A 524 13.91 -15.14 -14.79
CA LEU A 524 14.25 -13.91 -15.50
C LEU A 524 13.05 -12.97 -15.44
N LEU A 525 13.21 -11.83 -14.78
CA LEU A 525 12.15 -10.85 -14.54
C LEU A 525 12.54 -9.51 -15.16
N ASP A 526 11.63 -8.89 -15.93
CA ASP A 526 11.84 -7.56 -16.51
C ASP A 526 13.13 -7.47 -17.33
N CYS A 527 13.43 -8.53 -18.10
CA CYS A 527 14.64 -8.59 -18.92
C CYS A 527 14.45 -7.76 -20.20
N LYS A 528 15.22 -6.68 -20.31
CA LYS A 528 15.17 -5.69 -21.41
C LYS A 528 16.12 -6.01 -22.57
N GLU A 529 16.86 -7.11 -22.46
CA GLU A 529 17.81 -7.52 -23.49
C GLU A 529 17.05 -8.12 -24.70
N PRO A 530 17.42 -7.75 -25.94
CA PRO A 530 16.73 -8.24 -27.14
C PRO A 530 16.88 -9.76 -27.29
N SER A 531 18.03 -10.31 -26.86
CA SER A 531 18.32 -11.74 -26.89
C SER A 531 18.94 -12.21 -25.58
N VAL A 532 18.43 -13.33 -25.04
CA VAL A 532 18.96 -13.98 -23.84
C VAL A 532 19.74 -15.24 -24.25
N SER A 533 20.94 -15.41 -23.71
CA SER A 533 21.74 -16.64 -23.84
C SER A 533 22.20 -17.12 -22.47
N PHE A 534 22.37 -18.43 -22.33
CA PHE A 534 22.95 -19.04 -21.14
C PHE A 534 24.35 -19.56 -21.44
N GLU A 535 25.34 -19.08 -20.72
CA GLU A 535 26.71 -19.59 -20.74
C GLU A 535 26.85 -20.74 -19.73
N GLU A 536 27.80 -21.65 -19.94
CA GLU A 536 28.05 -22.79 -19.04
C GLU A 536 26.79 -23.59 -18.65
N PRO A 537 26.06 -24.21 -19.60
CA PRO A 537 24.80 -24.90 -19.32
C PRO A 537 24.92 -26.06 -18.32
N ALA A 538 26.14 -26.58 -18.09
CA ALA A 538 26.41 -27.55 -17.05
C ALA A 538 26.02 -27.03 -15.64
N ASN A 539 26.17 -25.72 -15.41
CA ASN A 539 25.84 -25.08 -14.14
C ASN A 539 24.34 -24.80 -13.97
N LEU A 540 23.53 -25.07 -15.01
CA LEU A 540 22.06 -25.07 -14.95
C LEU A 540 21.47 -26.46 -14.69
N SER A 541 22.31 -27.47 -14.43
CA SER A 541 21.89 -28.87 -14.25
C SER A 541 20.96 -29.12 -13.05
N SER A 542 20.80 -28.17 -12.13
CA SER A 542 19.86 -28.29 -11.00
C SER A 542 18.51 -27.59 -11.22
N VAL A 543 18.37 -26.78 -12.28
CA VAL A 543 17.19 -25.95 -12.55
C VAL A 543 15.99 -26.83 -12.94
N LYS A 544 14.97 -26.86 -12.08
CA LYS A 544 13.71 -27.58 -12.29
C LYS A 544 12.60 -26.68 -12.83
N HIS A 545 12.62 -25.42 -12.45
CA HIS A 545 11.58 -24.45 -12.76
C HIS A 545 12.24 -23.19 -13.32
N LEU A 546 11.95 -22.90 -14.59
CA LEU A 546 12.43 -21.71 -15.28
C LEU A 546 11.24 -20.80 -15.60
N LYS A 547 11.32 -19.55 -15.19
CA LYS A 547 10.28 -18.54 -15.44
C LYS A 547 10.86 -17.34 -16.19
N PHE A 548 10.17 -16.91 -17.23
CA PHE A 548 10.35 -15.61 -17.88
C PHE A 548 9.11 -14.77 -17.58
N SER A 549 9.29 -13.59 -17.01
CA SER A 549 8.18 -12.72 -16.60
C SER A 549 8.45 -11.29 -17.01
N CYS A 550 7.49 -10.68 -17.72
CA CYS A 550 7.60 -9.28 -18.16
C CYS A 550 8.87 -8.98 -18.99
N CYS A 551 9.40 -9.96 -19.72
CA CYS A 551 10.62 -9.76 -20.52
C CYS A 551 10.28 -9.17 -21.89
N GLU A 552 11.14 -8.27 -22.37
CA GLU A 552 11.04 -7.63 -23.69
C GLU A 552 11.83 -8.38 -24.79
N THR A 553 12.49 -9.48 -24.42
CA THR A 553 13.29 -10.30 -25.35
C THR A 553 12.46 -10.85 -26.53
N GLU A 554 13.09 -10.89 -27.71
CA GLU A 554 12.48 -11.39 -28.95
C GLU A 554 12.48 -12.93 -29.01
N SER A 555 13.41 -13.57 -28.31
CA SER A 555 13.56 -15.03 -28.34
C SER A 555 14.13 -15.60 -27.04
N LEU A 556 13.68 -16.80 -26.70
CA LEU A 556 14.24 -17.57 -25.59
C LEU A 556 15.63 -18.14 -25.95
N PRO A 557 16.43 -18.52 -24.94
CA PRO A 557 17.76 -19.08 -25.15
C PRO A 557 17.73 -20.33 -26.04
N ARG A 558 18.51 -20.32 -27.13
CA ARG A 558 18.54 -21.44 -28.09
C ARG A 558 19.02 -22.75 -27.48
N ASN A 559 19.81 -22.68 -26.41
CA ASN A 559 20.38 -23.81 -25.71
C ASN A 559 19.51 -24.35 -24.56
N LEU A 560 18.21 -24.00 -24.47
CA LEU A 560 17.31 -24.55 -23.43
C LEU A 560 17.26 -26.08 -23.42
N LYS A 561 17.43 -26.75 -24.56
CA LYS A 561 17.56 -28.21 -24.67
C LYS A 561 18.65 -28.81 -23.77
N SER A 562 19.69 -28.04 -23.45
CA SER A 562 20.80 -28.49 -22.59
C SER A 562 20.46 -28.48 -21.09
N VAL A 563 19.37 -27.82 -20.68
CA VAL A 563 18.91 -27.77 -19.28
C VAL A 563 18.14 -29.06 -18.95
N SER A 564 18.88 -30.15 -18.82
CA SER A 564 18.33 -31.52 -18.77
C SER A 564 17.45 -31.84 -17.56
N SER A 565 17.47 -31.04 -16.50
CA SER A 565 16.62 -31.22 -15.30
C SER A 565 15.35 -30.38 -15.28
N LEU A 566 15.08 -29.60 -16.33
CA LEU A 566 13.96 -28.68 -16.39
C LEU A 566 12.62 -29.43 -16.43
N GLU A 567 11.81 -29.30 -15.37
CA GLU A 567 10.50 -29.94 -15.25
C GLU A 567 9.34 -29.00 -15.63
N SER A 568 9.51 -27.69 -15.46
CA SER A 568 8.49 -26.68 -15.72
C SER A 568 9.06 -25.39 -16.33
N LEU A 569 8.41 -24.90 -17.39
CA LEU A 569 8.71 -23.62 -18.05
C LEU A 569 7.48 -22.69 -17.96
N SER A 570 7.64 -21.51 -17.38
CA SER A 570 6.60 -20.47 -17.36
C SER A 570 7.04 -19.24 -18.15
N ILE A 571 6.16 -18.72 -19.00
CA ILE A 571 6.39 -17.51 -19.80
C ILE A 571 5.17 -16.61 -19.61
N GLU A 572 5.36 -15.50 -18.93
CA GLU A 572 4.27 -14.63 -18.48
C GLU A 572 4.53 -13.19 -18.90
N HIS A 573 3.55 -12.55 -19.55
CA HIS A 573 3.63 -11.13 -19.93
C HIS A 573 4.86 -10.78 -20.81
N CYS A 574 5.28 -11.68 -21.69
CA CYS A 574 6.39 -11.46 -22.64
C CYS A 574 5.84 -11.25 -24.07
N PRO A 575 5.57 -10.01 -24.51
CA PRO A 575 4.85 -9.75 -25.75
C PRO A 575 5.66 -10.04 -27.02
N ASN A 576 6.99 -9.92 -26.96
CA ASN A 576 7.88 -9.99 -28.13
C ASN A 576 8.38 -11.39 -28.46
N ILE A 577 8.21 -12.36 -27.55
CA ILE A 577 8.65 -13.73 -27.78
C ILE A 577 7.75 -14.35 -28.85
N ALA A 578 8.33 -14.64 -30.01
CA ALA A 578 7.57 -15.17 -31.15
C ALA A 578 7.49 -16.70 -31.14
N SER A 579 8.54 -17.41 -30.73
CA SER A 579 8.60 -18.87 -30.86
C SER A 579 9.38 -19.54 -29.72
N LEU A 580 9.10 -20.83 -29.52
CA LEU A 580 9.83 -21.67 -28.58
C LEU A 580 11.09 -22.26 -29.24
N PRO A 581 12.23 -22.35 -28.52
CA PRO A 581 13.42 -23.08 -28.98
C PRO A 581 13.22 -24.59 -28.77
N ASP A 582 14.22 -25.39 -29.09
CA ASP A 582 14.19 -26.81 -28.73
C ASP A 582 14.21 -26.97 -27.21
N LEU A 583 13.26 -27.76 -26.70
CA LEU A 583 13.04 -27.98 -25.27
C LEU A 583 13.62 -29.34 -24.84
N PRO A 584 14.05 -29.48 -23.57
CA PRO A 584 14.56 -30.74 -23.03
C PRO A 584 13.42 -31.75 -22.85
N SER A 585 13.73 -33.04 -22.99
CA SER A 585 12.75 -34.14 -22.84
C SER A 585 12.24 -34.33 -21.41
N SER A 586 12.90 -33.72 -20.43
CA SER A 586 12.48 -33.70 -19.02
C SER A 586 11.31 -32.76 -18.74
N LEU A 587 10.96 -31.88 -19.68
CA LEU A 587 9.92 -30.89 -19.50
C LEU A 587 8.54 -31.55 -19.38
N GLN A 588 7.88 -31.34 -18.24
CA GLN A 588 6.58 -31.95 -17.94
C GLN A 588 5.43 -30.95 -18.06
N ARG A 589 5.71 -29.66 -17.82
CA ARG A 589 4.72 -28.60 -17.77
C ARG A 589 5.19 -27.34 -18.48
N ILE A 590 4.29 -26.73 -19.24
CA ILE A 590 4.48 -25.40 -19.81
C ILE A 590 3.26 -24.53 -19.49
N THR A 591 3.54 -23.27 -19.14
CA THR A 591 2.53 -22.25 -18.87
C THR A 591 2.89 -21.01 -19.68
N ILE A 592 1.94 -20.52 -20.47
CA ILE A 592 2.09 -19.31 -21.28
C ILE A 592 0.91 -18.39 -20.99
N LEU A 593 1.17 -17.25 -20.33
CA LEU A 593 0.16 -16.29 -19.93
C LEU A 593 0.45 -14.93 -20.54
N ASN A 594 -0.57 -14.29 -21.13
CA ASN A 594 -0.46 -12.93 -21.67
C ASN A 594 0.71 -12.74 -22.65
N CYS A 595 0.99 -13.75 -23.49
CA CYS A 595 2.04 -13.72 -24.53
C CYS A 595 1.40 -13.93 -25.92
N PRO A 596 0.78 -12.91 -26.54
CA PRO A 596 -0.13 -13.09 -27.66
C PRO A 596 0.51 -13.72 -28.91
N VAL A 597 1.74 -13.33 -29.25
CA VAL A 597 2.46 -13.86 -30.41
C VAL A 597 2.82 -15.33 -30.19
N LEU A 598 3.43 -15.64 -29.04
CA LEU A 598 3.81 -17.00 -28.67
C LEU A 598 2.59 -17.94 -28.58
N MET A 599 1.50 -17.48 -27.97
CA MET A 599 0.27 -18.26 -27.84
C MET A 599 -0.28 -18.63 -29.21
N LYS A 600 -0.29 -17.70 -30.18
CA LYS A 600 -0.71 -17.99 -31.56
C LYS A 600 0.19 -19.03 -32.22
N ASN A 601 1.50 -18.92 -32.05
CA ASN A 601 2.46 -19.87 -32.63
C ASN A 601 2.50 -21.24 -31.92
N CYS A 602 1.84 -21.36 -30.76
CA CYS A 602 1.64 -22.62 -30.06
C CYS A 602 0.27 -23.27 -30.35
N GLN A 603 -0.54 -22.75 -31.28
CA GLN A 603 -1.84 -23.33 -31.62
C GLN A 603 -1.72 -24.51 -32.59
N GLU A 604 -2.49 -25.56 -32.36
CA GLU A 604 -2.68 -26.67 -33.31
C GLU A 604 -3.57 -26.22 -34.49
N PRO A 605 -3.36 -26.73 -35.73
CA PRO A 605 -2.28 -27.62 -36.17
C PRO A 605 -1.05 -26.92 -36.76
N ASP A 606 -1.18 -25.64 -37.10
CA ASP A 606 -0.22 -24.93 -37.97
C ASP A 606 0.80 -24.07 -37.20
N GLY A 607 0.73 -24.02 -35.87
CA GLY A 607 1.65 -23.23 -35.05
C GLY A 607 3.07 -23.77 -35.11
N GLU A 608 4.04 -22.93 -35.50
CA GLU A 608 5.45 -23.32 -35.63
C GLU A 608 6.08 -23.87 -34.34
N SER A 609 5.56 -23.47 -33.17
CA SER A 609 6.03 -23.95 -31.86
C SER A 609 5.25 -25.16 -31.35
N TRP A 610 4.10 -25.50 -31.94
CA TRP A 610 3.24 -26.60 -31.52
C TRP A 610 3.95 -27.98 -31.50
N PRO A 611 4.73 -28.38 -32.53
CA PRO A 611 5.43 -29.67 -32.51
C PRO A 611 6.43 -29.83 -31.34
N LYS A 612 6.89 -28.71 -30.76
CA LYS A 612 7.88 -28.70 -29.67
C LYS A 612 7.25 -28.96 -28.30
N ILE A 613 5.93 -28.84 -28.18
CA ILE A 613 5.18 -28.89 -26.92
C ILE A 613 4.01 -29.85 -26.93
N SER A 614 3.67 -30.44 -28.09
CA SER A 614 2.52 -31.35 -28.24
C SER A 614 2.54 -32.56 -27.30
N HIS A 615 3.73 -32.94 -26.79
CA HIS A 615 3.93 -34.03 -25.84
C HIS A 615 3.91 -33.58 -24.37
N VAL A 616 3.82 -32.27 -24.08
CA VAL A 616 3.93 -31.66 -22.75
C VAL A 616 2.54 -31.25 -22.23
N ARG A 617 2.30 -31.35 -20.92
CA ARG A 617 1.01 -30.95 -20.33
C ARG A 617 0.86 -29.42 -20.33
N TRP A 618 -0.07 -28.90 -21.14
CA TRP A 618 -0.39 -27.49 -21.27
C TRP A 618 -1.39 -27.00 -20.20
N HIS A 619 -1.07 -25.90 -19.50
CA HIS A 619 -2.00 -25.21 -18.59
C HIS A 619 -2.17 -23.76 -19.05
N ASN A 620 -3.40 -23.41 -19.45
CA ASN A 620 -3.81 -22.06 -19.84
C ASN A 620 -4.01 -21.14 -18.64
#